data_AF-A0A0N4Z9P6-F1
#
_entry.id   AF-A0A0N4Z9P6-F1
#
_cell.length_a   1.000
_cell.length_b   1.000
_cell.length_c   1.000
_cell.angle_alpha   90.00
_cell.angle_beta   90.00
_cell.angle_gamma   90.00
#
_symmetry.space_group_name_H-M   'P 1'
#
loop_
_entity.id
_entity.type
_entity.pdbx_description
1 polymer ?
#
loop_
_entity_poly.entity_id
_entity_poly.type
_entity_poly.pdbx_seq_one_letter_code
_entity_poly.pdbx_strand_id
1 'polypeptide(L)'
;MVKSCMLAISSVISFIEKSREKERSKAFNRLKTYSALVKATIKSLQKDKKLRTNKDAARIRKINKRLRLNMSELREHLIELDARLTKDIESKNDTYKMSKVFRQFDNRPSINTVMPRSNKPVEVPLSLDVAFNFYESLYKKVEAPTPLPIVEEFFEEVSKCFKNLNIEKPSRSELEDMVVSSANFLTSGLFNKWPRRNSWTLLRAIDDSILAPISQKALKRGSRGCTDALLKDVAISLDNMYRLGKSSRKNLEVGWIDLKKAFDSPFRSLTDRLVEVLPLPLSAKATLRKITTCWNSKIRINSNFSAKYKIERGLPQGDALSPLLYCMLTAVV
;
A
#
# COMPACT_ATOMS: atom_id res chain seq x y z
N MET A 1 24.13 -25.18 -3.88
CA MET A 1 24.91 -23.99 -4.30
C MET A 1 24.12 -22.69 -4.11
N VAL A 2 23.01 -22.45 -4.83
CA VAL A 2 22.20 -21.21 -4.71
C VAL A 2 21.73 -20.91 -3.27
N LYS A 3 21.23 -21.92 -2.55
CA LYS A 3 20.80 -21.79 -1.15
C LYS A 3 21.94 -21.37 -0.22
N SER A 4 23.15 -21.89 -0.44
CA SER A 4 24.35 -21.56 0.32
C SER A 4 24.80 -20.12 0.06
N CYS A 5 24.76 -19.68 -1.21
CA CYS A 5 25.05 -18.29 -1.58
C CYS A 5 24.04 -17.31 -0.98
N MET A 6 22.74 -17.65 -1.00
CA MET A 6 21.70 -16.82 -0.38
C MET A 6 21.88 -16.69 1.14
N LEU A 7 22.26 -17.76 1.83
CA LEU A 7 22.54 -17.73 3.27
C LEU A 7 23.76 -16.86 3.60
N ALA A 8 24.81 -16.93 2.77
CA ALA A 8 26.00 -16.08 2.91
C ALA A 8 25.69 -14.60 2.65
N ILE A 9 24.86 -14.28 1.65
CA ILE A 9 24.42 -12.90 1.39
C ILE A 9 23.57 -12.39 2.56
N SER A 10 22.63 -13.20 3.05
CA SER A 10 21.79 -12.85 4.20
C SER A 10 22.60 -12.60 5.48
N SER A 11 23.64 -13.41 5.73
CA SER A 11 24.52 -13.21 6.90
C SER A 11 25.34 -11.93 6.81
N VAL A 12 25.85 -11.60 5.62
CA VAL A 12 26.58 -10.35 5.36
C VAL A 12 25.66 -9.13 5.52
N ILE A 13 24.44 -9.18 4.98
CA ILE A 13 23.43 -8.12 5.16
C ILE A 13 23.14 -7.92 6.65
N SER A 14 22.86 -9.00 7.39
CA SER A 14 22.60 -8.94 8.83
C SER A 14 23.78 -8.36 9.62
N PHE A 15 25.01 -8.70 9.25
CA PHE A 15 26.22 -8.14 9.86
C PHE A 15 26.34 -6.62 9.63
N ILE A 16 26.15 -6.17 8.39
CA ILE A 16 26.19 -4.74 8.02
C ILE A 16 25.11 -3.96 8.78
N GLU A 17 23.89 -4.51 8.87
CA GLU A 17 22.79 -3.89 9.60
C GLU A 17 23.08 -3.76 11.10
N LYS A 18 23.60 -4.82 11.74
CA LYS A 18 24.00 -4.78 13.16
C LYS A 18 25.08 -3.73 13.41
N SER A 19 26.07 -3.63 12.52
CA SER A 19 27.14 -2.63 12.62
C SER A 19 26.59 -1.20 12.52
N ARG A 20 25.74 -0.94 11.51
CA ARG A 20 25.08 0.36 11.33
C ARG A 20 24.19 0.73 12.51
N GLU A 21 23.47 -0.23 13.09
CA GLU A 21 22.63 -0.01 14.26
C GLU A 21 23.44 0.36 15.51
N LYS A 22 24.59 -0.31 15.72
CA LYS A 22 25.51 0.01 16.81
C LYS A 22 26.00 1.45 16.71
N GLU A 23 26.40 1.89 15.52
CA GLU A 23 26.84 3.28 15.29
C GLU A 23 25.71 4.30 15.46
N ARG A 24 24.50 3.99 14.96
CA ARG A 24 23.30 4.83 15.18
C ARG A 24 22.98 4.98 16.68
N SER A 25 23.04 3.88 17.43
CA SER A 25 22.80 3.88 18.88
C SER A 25 23.85 4.71 19.64
N LYS A 26 25.13 4.56 19.31
CA LYS A 26 26.21 5.41 19.86
C LYS A 26 25.98 6.89 19.56
N ALA A 27 25.65 7.24 18.32
CA ALA A 27 25.39 8.62 17.92
C ALA A 27 24.18 9.21 18.67
N PHE A 28 23.13 8.42 18.86
CA PHE A 28 21.95 8.84 19.62
C PHE A 28 22.24 9.04 21.12
N ASN A 29 23.02 8.15 21.73
CA ASN A 29 23.46 8.31 23.12
C ASN A 29 24.34 9.55 23.30
N ARG A 30 25.24 9.85 22.35
CA ARG A 30 26.03 11.09 22.35
C ARG A 30 25.13 12.32 22.32
N LEU A 31 24.08 12.32 21.49
CA LEU A 31 23.11 13.40 21.40
C LEU A 31 22.36 13.63 22.73
N LYS A 32 21.89 12.54 23.37
CA LYS A 32 21.25 12.61 24.70
C LYS A 32 22.18 13.18 25.77
N THR A 33 23.43 12.70 25.82
CA THR A 33 24.43 13.20 26.77
C THR A 33 24.72 14.68 26.54
N TYR A 34 24.79 15.12 25.29
CA TYR A 34 25.00 16.53 24.94
C TYR A 34 23.80 17.40 25.35
N SER A 35 22.56 16.98 25.06
CA SER A 35 21.35 17.67 25.54
C SER A 35 21.31 17.78 27.06
N ALA A 36 21.64 16.71 27.79
CA ALA A 36 21.72 16.74 29.25
C ALA A 36 22.76 17.75 29.76
N LEU A 37 23.91 17.85 29.09
CA LEU A 37 24.95 18.83 29.41
C LEU A 37 24.47 20.27 29.17
N VAL A 38 23.75 20.52 28.07
CA VAL A 38 23.15 21.83 27.76
C VAL A 38 22.12 22.22 28.83
N LYS A 39 21.16 21.34 29.16
CA LYS A 39 20.17 21.56 30.22
C LYS A 39 20.82 21.84 31.57
N ALA A 40 21.84 21.07 31.93
CA ALA A 40 22.58 21.27 33.18
C ALA A 40 23.34 22.61 33.20
N THR A 41 23.81 23.10 32.05
CA THR A 41 24.52 24.38 31.94
C THR A 41 23.56 25.55 31.99
N ILE A 42 22.37 25.46 31.38
CA ILE A 42 21.29 26.44 31.54
C ILE A 42 20.93 26.60 33.03
N LYS A 43 20.73 25.48 33.74
CA LYS A 43 20.49 25.49 35.19
C LYS A 43 21.62 26.16 35.98
N SER A 44 22.87 25.92 35.62
CA SER A 44 24.02 26.58 36.25
C SER A 44 24.08 28.08 35.97
N LEU A 45 23.63 28.52 34.79
CA LEU A 45 23.57 29.94 34.39
C LEU A 45 22.43 30.70 35.09
N GLN A 46 21.35 30.01 35.44
CA GLN A 46 20.23 30.57 36.22
C GLN A 46 20.58 30.85 37.68
N LYS A 47 21.62 30.20 38.23
CA LYS A 47 22.11 30.47 39.59
C LYS A 47 22.87 31.80 39.65
N ASP A 48 22.72 32.50 40.77
CA ASP A 48 23.54 33.67 41.09
C ASP A 48 25.02 33.32 41.10
N LYS A 49 25.84 34.25 40.58
CA LYS A 49 27.29 34.05 40.40
C LYS A 49 27.99 33.62 41.70
N LYS A 50 27.54 34.14 42.85
CA LYS A 50 28.09 33.85 44.19
C LYS A 50 27.75 32.44 44.70
N LEU A 51 26.69 31.81 44.19
CA LEU A 51 26.19 30.49 44.60
C LEU A 51 26.62 29.36 43.65
N ARG A 52 27.44 29.64 42.63
CA ARG A 52 27.89 28.65 41.65
C ARG A 52 29.01 27.79 42.22
N THR A 53 28.86 26.47 42.08
CA THR A 53 29.92 25.53 42.44
C THR A 53 31.06 25.55 41.42
N ASN A 54 32.25 25.08 41.82
CA ASN A 54 33.38 24.88 40.89
C ASN A 54 32.99 24.00 39.69
N LYS A 55 32.09 23.02 39.89
CA LYS A 55 31.54 22.16 38.83
C LYS A 55 30.65 22.93 37.85
N ASP A 56 29.88 23.91 38.33
CA ASP A 56 29.04 24.77 37.49
C ASP A 56 29.92 25.67 36.62
N ALA A 57 30.95 26.30 37.21
CA ALA A 57 31.91 27.12 36.48
C ALA A 57 32.73 26.34 35.44
N ALA A 58 33.09 25.08 35.73
CA ALA A 58 33.77 24.20 34.78
C ALA A 58 32.87 23.82 33.59
N ARG A 59 31.58 23.52 33.82
CA ARG A 59 30.61 23.21 32.76
C ARG A 59 30.40 24.39 31.82
N ILE A 60 30.19 25.59 32.36
CA ILE A 60 30.03 26.83 31.59
C ILE A 60 31.28 27.09 30.74
N ARG A 61 32.48 26.98 31.33
CA ARG A 61 33.75 27.14 30.59
C ARG A 61 33.92 26.12 29.47
N LYS A 62 33.55 24.86 29.71
CA LYS A 62 33.67 23.79 28.71
C LYS A 62 32.83 24.05 27.46
N ILE A 63 31.59 24.51 27.63
CA ILE A 63 30.71 24.86 26.50
C ILE A 63 31.18 26.16 25.85
N ASN A 64 31.46 27.19 26.65
CA ASN A 64 31.80 28.51 26.11
C ASN A 64 33.21 28.58 25.49
N LYS A 65 34.07 27.56 25.70
CA LYS A 65 35.41 27.48 25.09
C LYS A 65 35.38 27.60 23.57
N ARG A 66 34.32 27.07 22.93
CA ARG A 66 34.16 27.11 21.46
C ARG A 66 33.30 28.26 20.98
N LEU A 67 32.32 28.68 21.78
CA LEU A 67 31.33 29.69 21.39
C LEU A 67 31.83 31.13 21.63
N ARG A 68 32.65 31.35 22.68
CA ARG A 68 33.21 32.66 23.05
C ARG A 68 32.16 33.77 23.16
N LEU A 69 30.99 33.45 23.67
CA LEU A 69 29.87 34.37 23.83
C LEU A 69 29.88 35.04 25.21
N ASN A 70 29.23 36.20 25.30
CA ASN A 70 28.93 36.82 26.58
C ASN A 70 27.94 35.97 27.38
N MET A 71 27.80 36.21 28.68
CA MET A 71 27.01 35.34 29.56
C MET A 71 25.50 35.39 29.27
N SER A 72 24.96 36.52 28.80
CA SER A 72 23.57 36.66 28.35
C SER A 72 23.35 35.94 27.01
N GLU A 73 24.18 36.23 26.02
CA GLU A 73 24.17 35.60 24.69
C GLU A 73 24.33 34.08 24.78
N LEU A 74 25.22 33.59 25.65
CA LEU A 74 25.42 32.17 25.91
C LEU A 74 24.15 31.53 26.46
N ARG A 75 23.42 32.23 27.33
CA ARG A 75 22.18 31.72 27.91
C ARG A 75 21.09 31.60 26.84
N GLU A 76 20.88 32.63 26.04
CA GLU A 76 19.90 32.62 24.95
C GLU A 76 20.21 31.55 23.92
N HIS A 77 21.46 31.47 23.47
CA HIS A 77 21.91 30.44 22.53
C HIS A 77 21.67 29.02 23.07
N LEU A 78 21.93 28.78 24.36
CA LEU A 78 21.72 27.46 24.96
C LEU A 78 20.23 27.10 25.10
N ILE A 79 19.35 28.07 25.36
CA ILE A 79 17.91 27.83 25.42
C ILE A 79 17.38 27.42 24.03
N GLU A 80 17.79 28.13 22.98
CA GLU A 80 17.41 27.78 21.62
C GLU A 80 17.97 26.40 21.21
N LEU A 81 19.23 26.14 21.56
CA LEU A 81 19.86 24.86 21.30
C LEU A 81 19.15 23.71 22.03
N ASP A 82 18.67 23.91 23.26
CA ASP A 82 17.93 22.90 24.00
C ASP A 82 16.59 22.55 23.34
N ALA A 83 15.87 23.56 22.84
CA ALA A 83 14.63 23.36 22.10
C ALA A 83 14.87 22.53 20.83
N ARG A 84 15.90 22.89 20.04
CA ARG A 84 16.29 22.14 18.84
C ARG A 84 16.71 20.69 19.17
N LEU A 85 17.57 20.51 20.18
CA LEU A 85 18.03 19.18 20.59
C LEU A 85 16.90 18.29 21.13
N THR A 86 15.94 18.88 21.85
CA THR A 86 14.78 18.15 22.36
C THR A 86 13.92 17.64 21.20
N LYS A 87 13.63 18.49 20.22
CA LYS A 87 12.91 18.10 18.99
C LYS A 87 13.64 17.01 18.20
N ASP A 88 14.95 17.13 18.04
CA ASP A 88 15.77 16.13 17.34
C ASP A 88 15.78 14.77 18.07
N ILE A 89 15.82 14.78 19.40
CA ILE A 89 15.77 13.56 20.21
C ILE A 89 14.40 12.89 20.10
N GLU A 90 13.31 13.65 20.13
CA GLU A 90 11.95 13.14 19.94
C GLU A 90 11.78 12.49 18.56
N SER A 91 12.14 13.21 17.48
CA SER A 91 12.08 12.70 16.11
C SER A 91 12.89 11.40 15.94
N LYS A 92 14.11 11.35 16.50
CA LYS A 92 14.94 10.13 16.45
C LYS A 92 14.37 8.99 17.28
N ASN A 93 13.79 9.27 18.45
CA ASN A 93 13.11 8.27 19.27
C ASN A 93 11.92 7.66 18.51
N ASP A 94 11.11 8.48 17.84
CA ASP A 94 9.95 7.99 17.11
C ASP A 94 10.35 7.19 15.87
N THR A 95 11.39 7.64 15.16
CA THR A 95 12.01 6.85 14.08
C THR A 95 12.50 5.49 14.58
N TYR A 96 13.11 5.44 15.76
CA TYR A 96 13.58 4.18 16.37
C TYR A 96 12.42 3.27 16.78
N LYS A 97 11.36 3.82 17.40
CA LYS A 97 10.14 3.06 17.73
C LYS A 97 9.52 2.47 16.47
N MET A 98 9.34 3.26 15.41
CA MET A 98 8.79 2.80 14.15
C MET A 98 9.67 1.72 13.50
N SER A 99 11.00 1.91 13.49
CA SER A 99 11.93 0.89 12.96
C SER A 99 11.80 -0.43 13.71
N LYS A 100 11.63 -0.38 15.05
CA LYS A 100 11.43 -1.58 15.86
C LYS A 100 10.11 -2.26 15.51
N VAL A 101 9.03 -1.51 15.32
CA VAL A 101 7.72 -2.00 14.91
C VAL A 101 7.79 -2.68 13.53
N PHE A 102 8.44 -2.04 12.54
CA PHE A 102 8.63 -2.63 11.22
C PHE A 102 9.43 -3.94 11.27
N ARG A 103 10.53 -3.99 12.02
CA ARG A 103 11.28 -5.24 12.20
C ARG A 103 10.46 -6.34 12.86
N GLN A 104 9.63 -5.99 13.83
CA GLN A 104 8.75 -6.97 14.46
C GLN A 104 7.73 -7.50 13.44
N PHE A 105 7.17 -6.63 12.60
CA PHE A 105 6.29 -7.01 11.51
C PHE A 105 7.00 -7.87 10.45
N ASP A 106 8.21 -7.52 10.03
CA ASP A 106 8.97 -8.31 9.06
C ASP A 106 9.25 -9.74 9.57
N ASN A 107 9.49 -9.89 10.87
CA ASN A 107 9.66 -11.21 11.51
C ASN A 107 8.34 -11.96 11.69
N ARG A 108 7.23 -11.24 11.94
CA ARG A 108 5.89 -11.79 12.15
C ARG A 108 4.85 -10.85 11.54
N PRO A 109 4.52 -11.03 10.25
CA PRO A 109 3.65 -10.12 9.52
C PRO A 109 2.20 -10.31 9.98
N SER A 110 1.87 -9.64 11.08
CA SER A 110 0.56 -9.63 11.70
C SER A 110 0.27 -8.24 12.22
N ILE A 111 -0.96 -7.79 12.05
CA ILE A 111 -1.43 -6.51 12.59
C ILE A 111 -1.29 -6.45 14.12
N ASN A 112 -1.41 -7.61 14.78
CA ASN A 112 -1.23 -7.77 16.22
C ASN A 112 0.22 -7.55 16.69
N THR A 113 1.18 -7.61 15.76
CA THR A 113 2.60 -7.31 16.02
C THR A 113 2.88 -5.81 16.03
N VAL A 114 2.07 -5.04 15.31
CA VAL A 114 2.22 -3.58 15.12
C VAL A 114 1.40 -2.80 16.14
N MET A 115 0.25 -3.34 16.54
CA MET A 115 -0.64 -2.70 17.50
C MET A 115 -0.12 -2.93 18.93
N PRO A 116 0.09 -1.86 19.73
CA PRO A 116 0.33 -2.03 21.16
C PRO A 116 -0.86 -2.81 21.75
N ARG A 117 -0.59 -3.90 22.47
CA ARG A 117 -1.60 -4.66 23.21
C ARG A 117 -2.12 -3.79 24.37
N SER A 118 -2.98 -2.84 24.04
CA SER A 118 -3.84 -2.16 24.99
C SER A 118 -4.94 -3.14 25.36
N ASN A 119 -5.06 -3.50 26.64
CA ASN A 119 -6.21 -4.27 27.15
C ASN A 119 -7.52 -3.46 27.09
N LYS A 120 -7.47 -2.16 26.77
CA LYS A 120 -8.66 -1.32 26.58
C LYS A 120 -9.01 -1.27 25.09
N PRO A 121 -10.26 -1.58 24.71
CA PRO A 121 -10.71 -1.39 23.34
C PRO A 121 -10.54 0.09 22.97
N VAL A 122 -9.90 0.33 21.82
CA VAL A 122 -9.81 1.69 21.27
C VAL A 122 -11.21 2.02 20.74
N GLU A 123 -11.94 2.86 21.46
CA GLU A 123 -13.23 3.34 21.00
C GLU A 123 -13.03 4.30 19.84
N VAL A 124 -13.68 4.00 18.72
CA VAL A 124 -13.68 4.90 17.57
C VAL A 124 -14.66 6.03 17.86
N PRO A 125 -14.25 7.31 17.81
CA PRO A 125 -15.10 8.46 18.11
C PRO A 125 -16.03 8.82 16.93
N LEU A 126 -16.55 7.82 16.22
CA LEU A 126 -17.40 7.99 15.05
C LEU A 126 -18.80 7.50 15.36
N SER A 127 -19.82 8.34 15.12
CA SER A 127 -21.21 7.93 15.23
C SER A 127 -21.57 6.93 14.13
N LEU A 128 -22.33 5.90 14.51
CA LEU A 128 -22.83 4.88 13.59
C LEU A 128 -23.75 5.48 12.51
N ASP A 129 -24.58 6.46 12.87
CA ASP A 129 -25.52 7.10 11.93
C ASP A 129 -24.80 7.95 10.90
N VAL A 130 -23.74 8.66 11.33
CA VAL A 130 -22.89 9.45 10.43
C VAL A 130 -22.21 8.54 9.40
N ALA A 131 -21.67 7.41 9.86
CA ALA A 131 -21.05 6.43 8.97
C ALA A 131 -22.09 5.80 8.03
N PHE A 132 -23.27 5.44 8.55
CA PHE A 132 -24.35 4.86 7.75
C PHE A 132 -24.78 5.79 6.62
N ASN A 133 -25.10 7.04 6.93
CA ASN A 133 -25.50 8.04 5.95
C ASN A 133 -24.41 8.27 4.90
N PHE A 134 -23.14 8.27 5.31
CA PHE A 134 -22.02 8.38 4.37
C PHE A 134 -21.99 7.22 3.37
N TYR A 135 -21.99 5.97 3.83
CA TYR A 135 -21.90 4.82 2.93
C TYR A 135 -23.17 4.59 2.10
N GLU A 136 -24.34 4.83 2.68
CA GLU A 136 -25.61 4.79 1.95
C GLU A 136 -25.62 5.82 0.82
N SER A 137 -25.19 7.06 1.07
CA SER A 137 -25.10 8.09 0.03
C SER A 137 -24.05 7.77 -1.04
N LEU A 138 -22.91 7.18 -0.64
CA LEU A 138 -21.81 6.83 -1.53
C LEU A 138 -22.22 5.76 -2.55
N TYR A 139 -22.96 4.74 -2.11
CA TYR A 139 -23.35 3.61 -2.94
C TYR A 139 -24.76 3.72 -3.53
N LYS A 140 -25.45 4.83 -3.30
CA LYS A 140 -26.76 5.10 -3.90
C LYS A 140 -26.65 5.12 -5.42
N LYS A 141 -27.72 4.68 -6.09
CA LYS A 141 -27.81 4.78 -7.55
C LYS A 141 -27.67 6.24 -7.99
N VAL A 142 -26.74 6.48 -8.91
CA VAL A 142 -26.54 7.74 -9.62
C VAL A 142 -26.80 7.50 -11.09
N GLU A 143 -27.39 8.48 -11.78
CA GLU A 143 -27.59 8.43 -13.22
C GLU A 143 -26.24 8.36 -13.94
N ALA A 144 -26.10 7.41 -14.86
CA ALA A 144 -24.87 7.25 -15.61
C ALA A 144 -24.73 8.40 -16.62
N PRO A 145 -23.54 8.98 -16.81
CA PRO A 145 -23.32 9.94 -17.86
C PRO A 145 -23.54 9.29 -19.24
N THR A 146 -23.82 10.12 -20.24
CA THR A 146 -23.90 9.66 -21.64
C THR A 146 -22.61 8.92 -22.00
N PRO A 147 -22.69 7.67 -22.48
CA PRO A 147 -21.50 6.90 -22.80
C PRO A 147 -20.71 7.58 -23.92
N LEU A 148 -19.40 7.66 -23.75
CA LEU A 148 -18.51 8.12 -24.81
C LEU A 148 -18.48 7.08 -25.94
N PRO A 149 -18.33 7.48 -27.22
CA PRO A 149 -18.26 6.55 -28.35
C PRO A 149 -17.24 5.41 -28.17
N ILE A 150 -16.09 5.71 -27.56
CA ILE A 150 -15.04 4.73 -27.27
C ILE A 150 -15.50 3.58 -26.37
N VAL A 151 -16.46 3.83 -25.47
CA VAL A 151 -17.02 2.80 -24.59
C VAL A 151 -17.88 1.82 -25.40
N GLU A 152 -18.65 2.32 -26.37
CA GLU A 152 -19.40 1.46 -27.29
C GLU A 152 -18.45 0.61 -28.15
N GLU A 153 -17.47 1.25 -28.80
CA GLU A 153 -16.47 0.58 -29.62
C GLU A 153 -15.72 -0.52 -28.83
N PHE A 154 -15.33 -0.23 -27.60
CA PHE A 154 -14.67 -1.19 -26.72
C PHE A 154 -15.54 -2.43 -26.50
N PHE A 155 -16.80 -2.27 -26.10
CA PHE A 155 -17.67 -3.42 -25.83
C PHE A 155 -18.01 -4.21 -27.10
N GLU A 156 -18.13 -3.55 -28.26
CA GLU A 156 -18.27 -4.22 -29.55
C GLU A 156 -17.04 -5.07 -29.88
N GLU A 157 -15.85 -4.53 -29.68
CA GLU A 157 -14.60 -5.24 -29.95
C GLU A 157 -14.40 -6.42 -28.99
N VAL A 158 -14.71 -6.25 -27.70
CA VAL A 158 -14.75 -7.36 -26.72
C VAL A 158 -15.69 -8.45 -27.20
N SER A 159 -16.91 -8.08 -27.64
CA SER A 159 -17.87 -9.05 -28.16
C SER A 159 -17.31 -9.82 -29.35
N LYS A 160 -16.64 -9.15 -30.31
CA LYS A 160 -15.99 -9.80 -31.46
C LYS A 160 -14.91 -10.79 -31.04
N CYS A 161 -14.05 -10.46 -30.08
CA CYS A 161 -13.01 -11.36 -29.57
C CYS A 161 -13.59 -12.70 -29.08
N PHE A 162 -14.85 -12.68 -28.61
CA PHE A 162 -15.49 -13.81 -27.96
C PHE A 162 -16.55 -14.53 -28.79
N LYS A 163 -16.92 -14.02 -29.99
CA LYS A 163 -17.98 -14.59 -30.83
C LYS A 163 -17.83 -16.10 -31.10
N ASN A 164 -16.59 -16.58 -31.22
CA ASN A 164 -16.31 -17.96 -31.58
C ASN A 164 -15.89 -18.83 -30.38
N LEU A 165 -15.90 -18.28 -29.17
CA LEU A 165 -15.47 -18.99 -27.98
C LEU A 165 -16.66 -19.70 -27.33
N ASN A 166 -16.78 -21.01 -27.59
CA ASN A 166 -17.78 -21.83 -26.91
C ASN A 166 -17.20 -22.35 -25.59
N ILE A 167 -17.72 -21.84 -24.47
CA ILE A 167 -17.31 -22.28 -23.13
C ILE A 167 -18.38 -23.22 -22.59
N GLU A 168 -18.03 -24.50 -22.53
CA GLU A 168 -18.88 -25.50 -21.88
C GLU A 168 -18.89 -25.31 -20.37
N LYS A 169 -20.05 -25.58 -19.76
CA LYS A 169 -20.19 -25.56 -18.31
C LYS A 169 -19.33 -26.68 -17.71
N PRO A 170 -18.40 -26.37 -16.78
CA PRO A 170 -17.63 -27.41 -16.11
C PRO A 170 -18.55 -28.37 -15.35
N SER A 171 -18.18 -29.65 -15.36
CA SER A 171 -18.81 -30.68 -14.53
C SER A 171 -18.59 -30.39 -13.04
N ARG A 172 -19.42 -31.00 -12.18
CA ARG A 172 -19.31 -30.81 -10.73
C ARG A 172 -17.95 -31.24 -10.17
N SER A 173 -17.42 -32.37 -10.65
CA SER A 173 -16.08 -32.85 -10.26
C SER A 173 -15.00 -31.83 -10.62
N GLU A 174 -15.07 -31.25 -11.82
CA GLU A 174 -14.11 -30.23 -12.25
C GLU A 174 -14.20 -28.96 -11.39
N LEU A 175 -15.41 -28.54 -10.99
CA LEU A 175 -15.59 -27.41 -10.09
C LEU A 175 -14.98 -27.69 -8.71
N GLU A 176 -15.18 -28.89 -8.16
CA GLU A 176 -14.63 -29.29 -6.87
C GLU A 176 -13.08 -29.32 -6.91
N ASP A 177 -12.50 -29.89 -7.97
CA ASP A 177 -11.05 -29.89 -8.20
C ASP A 177 -10.48 -28.46 -8.30
N MET A 178 -11.17 -27.58 -9.05
CA MET A 178 -10.78 -26.17 -9.19
C MET A 178 -10.81 -25.42 -7.85
N VAL A 179 -11.81 -25.66 -7.00
CA VAL A 179 -11.91 -25.01 -5.69
C VAL A 179 -10.79 -25.50 -4.78
N VAL A 180 -10.55 -26.82 -4.73
CA VAL A 180 -9.50 -27.43 -3.88
C VAL A 180 -8.11 -26.92 -4.27
N SER A 181 -7.82 -26.76 -5.56
CA SER A 181 -6.54 -26.20 -5.99
C SER A 181 -6.41 -24.70 -5.78
N SER A 182 -7.49 -23.95 -5.98
CA SER A 182 -7.46 -22.50 -5.83
C SER A 182 -7.28 -22.09 -4.36
N ALA A 183 -7.75 -22.93 -3.42
CA ALA A 183 -7.49 -22.76 -1.99
C ALA A 183 -6.00 -22.92 -1.60
N ASN A 184 -5.18 -23.56 -2.45
CA ASN A 184 -3.74 -23.76 -2.21
C ASN A 184 -2.84 -22.66 -2.79
N PHE A 185 -3.39 -21.47 -3.06
CA PHE A 185 -2.69 -20.33 -3.70
C PHE A 185 -1.41 -19.88 -2.98
N LEU A 186 -1.20 -20.28 -1.72
CA LEU A 186 -0.04 -19.90 -0.90
C LEU A 186 1.17 -20.85 -0.99
N THR A 187 1.06 -22.05 -1.58
CA THR A 187 2.12 -23.08 -1.43
C THR A 187 2.75 -23.61 -2.70
N SER A 188 2.30 -23.23 -3.91
CA SER A 188 2.94 -23.75 -5.12
C SER A 188 3.22 -22.69 -6.18
N GLY A 189 4.46 -22.22 -6.21
CA GLY A 189 5.12 -21.70 -7.42
C GLY A 189 5.33 -22.77 -8.50
N LEU A 190 4.33 -23.63 -8.73
CA LEU A 190 4.31 -24.68 -9.75
C LEU A 190 3.16 -24.39 -10.71
N PHE A 191 3.36 -23.39 -11.55
CA PHE A 191 2.48 -23.02 -12.67
C PHE A 191 2.37 -24.08 -13.79
N ASN A 192 2.97 -25.28 -13.63
CA ASN A 192 3.21 -26.22 -14.74
C ASN A 192 2.47 -27.57 -14.66
N LYS A 193 1.56 -27.80 -13.71
CA LYS A 193 0.88 -29.10 -13.57
C LYS A 193 -0.66 -28.99 -13.43
N TRP A 194 -1.31 -28.28 -14.34
CA TRP A 194 -2.78 -28.39 -14.49
C TRP A 194 -3.15 -29.08 -15.81
N PRO A 195 -4.09 -30.05 -15.82
CA PRO A 195 -4.57 -30.64 -17.05
C PRO A 195 -5.20 -29.59 -17.97
N ARG A 196 -4.77 -29.58 -19.24
CA ARG A 196 -5.29 -28.70 -20.28
C ARG A 196 -6.73 -29.08 -20.64
N ARG A 197 -7.74 -28.50 -19.99
CA ARG A 197 -9.11 -28.42 -20.55
C ARG A 197 -9.98 -27.42 -19.77
N ASN A 198 -10.56 -26.48 -20.51
CA ASN A 198 -11.73 -25.63 -20.22
C ASN A 198 -11.61 -24.44 -19.24
N SER A 199 -11.09 -24.56 -18.01
CA SER A 199 -10.95 -23.37 -17.13
C SER A 199 -9.80 -22.45 -17.56
N TRP A 200 -8.77 -23.02 -18.20
CA TRP A 200 -7.70 -22.27 -18.83
C TRP A 200 -8.14 -21.51 -20.07
N THR A 201 -9.16 -21.98 -20.82
CA THR A 201 -9.56 -21.29 -22.06
C THR A 201 -10.29 -19.99 -21.77
N LEU A 202 -11.17 -19.92 -20.76
CA LEU A 202 -11.86 -18.67 -20.41
C LEU A 202 -10.90 -17.57 -19.97
N LEU A 203 -10.16 -17.82 -18.88
CA LEU A 203 -9.32 -16.78 -18.32
C LEU A 203 -8.14 -16.45 -19.25
N ARG A 204 -7.67 -17.41 -20.07
CA ARG A 204 -6.67 -17.13 -21.11
C ARG A 204 -7.25 -16.30 -22.24
N ALA A 205 -8.47 -16.60 -22.67
CA ALA A 205 -9.17 -15.77 -23.65
C ALA A 205 -9.38 -14.35 -23.12
N ILE A 206 -9.65 -14.18 -21.82
CA ILE A 206 -9.65 -12.86 -21.18
C ILE A 206 -8.25 -12.25 -21.21
N ASP A 207 -7.21 -12.97 -20.75
CA ASP A 207 -5.81 -12.51 -20.68
C ASP A 207 -5.23 -12.09 -22.05
N ASP A 208 -5.71 -12.73 -23.13
CA ASP A 208 -5.32 -12.52 -24.53
C ASP A 208 -6.25 -11.51 -25.26
N SER A 209 -7.31 -11.03 -24.61
CA SER A 209 -8.25 -10.04 -25.18
C SER A 209 -7.94 -8.61 -24.73
N ILE A 210 -8.65 -7.64 -25.31
CA ILE A 210 -8.59 -6.23 -24.89
C ILE A 210 -9.10 -5.99 -23.46
N LEU A 211 -9.77 -6.97 -22.81
CA LEU A 211 -10.15 -6.88 -21.39
C LEU A 211 -8.96 -6.97 -20.42
N ALA A 212 -7.80 -7.42 -20.89
CA ALA A 212 -6.59 -7.56 -20.08
C ALA A 212 -5.35 -7.09 -20.86
N PRO A 213 -5.24 -5.78 -21.15
CA PRO A 213 -4.17 -5.25 -22.00
C PRO A 213 -2.78 -5.59 -21.44
N ILE A 214 -1.77 -5.62 -22.31
CA ILE A 214 -0.40 -6.03 -21.94
C ILE A 214 0.22 -5.09 -20.88
N SER A 215 -0.22 -3.83 -20.86
CA SER A 215 0.14 -2.83 -19.85
C SER A 215 -0.41 -3.16 -18.47
N GLN A 216 -1.60 -3.77 -18.37
CA GLN A 216 -2.23 -4.15 -17.11
C GLN A 216 -1.42 -5.26 -16.41
N LYS A 217 -0.93 -4.95 -15.21
CA LYS A 217 -0.17 -5.88 -14.36
C LYS A 217 -0.94 -6.40 -13.16
N ALA A 218 -1.98 -5.68 -12.73
CA ALA A 218 -2.85 -6.13 -11.65
C ALA A 218 -3.61 -7.39 -12.08
N LEU A 219 -3.63 -8.41 -11.20
CA LEU A 219 -4.38 -9.67 -11.36
C LEU A 219 -4.10 -10.45 -12.66
N LYS A 220 -3.04 -10.11 -13.38
CA LYS A 220 -2.64 -10.81 -14.61
C LYS A 220 -1.85 -12.06 -14.28
N ARG A 221 -2.24 -13.20 -14.87
CA ARG A 221 -1.56 -14.46 -14.60
C ARG A 221 -0.15 -14.47 -15.19
N GLY A 222 0.77 -15.11 -14.47
CA GLY A 222 2.19 -15.11 -14.81
C GLY A 222 2.91 -13.77 -14.62
N SER A 223 2.23 -12.73 -14.12
CA SER A 223 2.86 -11.45 -13.77
C SER A 223 3.15 -11.38 -12.27
N ARG A 224 4.26 -10.74 -11.90
CA ARG A 224 4.59 -10.36 -10.51
C ARG A 224 4.00 -9.00 -10.13
N GLY A 225 2.98 -8.54 -10.85
CA GLY A 225 2.23 -7.33 -10.54
C GLY A 225 3.11 -6.08 -10.49
N CYS A 226 3.19 -5.47 -9.31
CA CYS A 226 3.94 -4.24 -9.07
C CYS A 226 5.45 -4.37 -9.38
N THR A 227 6.03 -5.56 -9.17
CA THR A 227 7.46 -5.78 -9.48
C THR A 227 7.72 -5.66 -10.97
N ASP A 228 6.85 -6.22 -11.81
CA ASP A 228 6.99 -6.13 -13.27
C ASP A 228 6.77 -4.70 -13.76
N ALA A 229 5.83 -3.97 -13.16
CA ALA A 229 5.60 -2.56 -13.47
C ALA A 229 6.83 -1.71 -13.11
N LEU A 230 7.38 -1.88 -11.90
CA LEU A 230 8.56 -1.15 -11.46
C LEU A 230 9.79 -1.45 -12.32
N LEU A 231 10.01 -2.71 -12.70
CA LEU A 231 11.11 -3.09 -13.58
C LEU A 231 10.99 -2.44 -14.96
N LYS A 232 9.76 -2.29 -15.49
CA LYS A 232 9.52 -1.56 -16.73
C LYS A 232 9.86 -0.08 -16.58
N ASP A 233 9.43 0.57 -15.50
CA ASP A 233 9.72 1.98 -15.25
C ASP A 233 11.23 2.24 -15.14
N VAL A 234 11.94 1.33 -14.44
CA VAL A 234 13.41 1.36 -14.36
C VAL A 234 14.01 1.18 -15.75
N ALA A 235 13.56 0.20 -16.54
CA ALA A 235 14.09 -0.03 -17.88
C ALA A 235 13.89 1.17 -18.82
N ILE A 236 12.71 1.79 -18.82
CA ILE A 236 12.41 3.01 -19.60
C ILE A 236 13.34 4.16 -19.18
N SER A 237 13.53 4.33 -17.87
CA SER A 237 14.41 5.38 -17.32
C SER A 237 15.87 5.16 -17.71
N LEU A 238 16.37 3.92 -17.61
CA LEU A 238 17.74 3.58 -17.99
C LEU A 238 17.96 3.70 -19.51
N ASP A 239 17.01 3.24 -20.32
CA ASP A 239 17.07 3.39 -21.78
C ASP A 239 17.18 4.87 -22.17
N ASN A 240 16.33 5.75 -21.60
CA ASN A 240 16.41 7.18 -21.88
C ASN A 240 17.75 7.80 -21.42
N MET A 241 18.32 7.33 -20.31
CA MET A 241 19.59 7.82 -19.78
C MET A 241 20.81 7.41 -20.63
N TYR A 242 20.82 6.17 -21.12
CA TYR A 242 21.94 5.55 -21.83
C TYR A 242 21.88 5.63 -23.36
N ARG A 243 20.81 6.16 -23.95
CA ARG A 243 20.79 6.54 -25.38
C ARG A 243 22.02 7.40 -25.69
N LEU A 244 22.89 6.89 -26.56
CA LEU A 244 24.15 7.51 -26.94
C LEU A 244 23.86 8.79 -27.75
N GLY A 245 24.39 9.92 -27.28
CA GLY A 245 24.22 11.26 -27.85
C GLY A 245 23.25 12.14 -27.04
N LYS A 246 23.72 13.33 -26.60
CA LYS A 246 22.87 14.32 -25.90
C LYS A 246 21.64 14.73 -26.72
N SER A 247 21.73 14.65 -28.04
CA SER A 247 20.66 15.00 -28.98
C SER A 247 19.58 13.92 -29.16
N SER A 248 19.80 12.69 -28.67
CA SER A 248 18.84 11.58 -28.77
C SER A 248 18.08 11.29 -27.47
N ARG A 249 18.48 11.95 -26.36
CA ARG A 249 17.74 11.93 -25.09
C ARG A 249 16.44 12.69 -25.26
N LYS A 250 15.32 12.03 -24.98
CA LYS A 250 14.02 12.69 -24.95
C LYS A 250 13.80 13.26 -23.55
N ASN A 251 13.11 14.39 -23.47
CA ASN A 251 12.51 14.84 -22.21
C ASN A 251 11.42 13.83 -21.86
N LEU A 252 11.73 12.89 -20.96
CA LEU A 252 10.76 11.91 -20.48
C LEU A 252 9.86 12.59 -19.47
N GLU A 253 8.63 12.84 -19.86
CA GLU A 253 7.59 13.37 -18.98
C GLU A 253 6.70 12.21 -18.52
N VAL A 254 6.37 12.18 -17.23
CA VAL A 254 5.56 11.13 -16.62
C VAL A 254 4.32 11.76 -16.02
N GLY A 255 3.15 11.29 -16.46
CA GLY A 255 1.86 11.63 -15.87
C GLY A 255 1.37 10.53 -14.95
N TRP A 256 0.86 10.91 -13.78
CA TRP A 256 0.23 9.99 -12.82
C TRP A 256 -1.27 10.28 -12.79
N ILE A 257 -2.09 9.28 -13.08
CA ILE A 257 -3.55 9.38 -13.02
C ILE A 257 -4.03 8.49 -11.88
N ASP A 258 -4.65 9.10 -10.87
CA ASP A 258 -5.26 8.38 -9.76
C ASP A 258 -6.78 8.61 -9.76
N LEU A 259 -7.54 7.52 -9.66
CA LEU A 259 -9.00 7.56 -9.73
C LEU A 259 -9.59 7.64 -8.33
N LYS A 260 -10.28 8.75 -8.04
CA LYS A 260 -10.98 8.93 -6.77
C LYS A 260 -12.03 7.85 -6.59
N LYS A 261 -11.95 7.12 -5.47
CA LYS A 261 -12.91 6.08 -5.07
C LYS A 261 -13.10 5.02 -6.17
N ALA A 262 -11.99 4.57 -6.76
CA ALA A 262 -11.91 3.56 -7.81
C ALA A 262 -12.98 2.45 -7.75
N PHE A 263 -13.16 1.79 -6.61
CA PHE A 263 -14.15 0.71 -6.47
C PHE A 263 -15.58 1.20 -6.22
N ASP A 264 -15.79 2.37 -5.63
CA ASP A 264 -17.15 2.86 -5.31
C ASP A 264 -17.79 3.60 -6.49
N SER A 265 -16.97 4.04 -7.44
CA SER A 265 -17.36 4.90 -8.56
C SER A 265 -18.03 4.21 -9.76
N PRO A 266 -17.72 2.95 -10.14
CA PRO A 266 -18.25 2.31 -11.34
C PRO A 266 -19.78 2.30 -11.38
N PHE A 267 -20.34 2.63 -12.54
CA PHE A 267 -21.79 2.57 -12.75
C PHE A 267 -22.23 1.14 -12.97
N ARG A 268 -23.40 0.82 -12.40
CA ARG A 268 -24.01 -0.49 -12.53
C ARG A 268 -24.24 -0.91 -13.99
N SER A 269 -24.64 0.03 -14.84
CA SER A 269 -24.83 -0.18 -16.28
C SER A 269 -23.56 -0.68 -16.98
N LEU A 270 -22.38 -0.16 -16.62
CA LEU A 270 -21.11 -0.63 -17.18
C LEU A 270 -20.77 -2.04 -16.72
N THR A 271 -21.03 -2.36 -15.45
CA THR A 271 -20.84 -3.72 -14.93
C THR A 271 -21.77 -4.71 -15.62
N ASP A 272 -23.04 -4.35 -15.85
CA ASP A 272 -24.00 -5.22 -16.54
C ASP A 272 -23.61 -5.43 -18.01
N ARG A 273 -23.16 -4.38 -18.71
CA ARG A 273 -22.61 -4.49 -20.08
C ARG A 273 -21.39 -5.39 -20.15
N LEU A 274 -20.47 -5.27 -19.19
CA LEU A 274 -19.33 -6.17 -19.09
C LEU A 274 -19.79 -7.62 -18.94
N VAL A 275 -20.73 -7.91 -18.05
CA VAL A 275 -21.28 -9.27 -17.88
C VAL A 275 -21.95 -9.78 -19.16
N GLU A 276 -22.59 -8.91 -19.94
CA GLU A 276 -23.17 -9.28 -21.24
C GLU A 276 -22.13 -9.70 -22.27
N VAL A 277 -21.00 -9.00 -22.37
CA VAL A 277 -19.99 -9.30 -23.40
C VAL A 277 -19.05 -10.45 -23.03
N LEU A 278 -18.98 -10.85 -21.76
CA LEU A 278 -18.13 -11.96 -21.33
C LEU A 278 -18.55 -13.27 -22.04
N PRO A 279 -17.59 -14.16 -22.38
CA PRO A 279 -17.85 -15.44 -23.04
C PRO A 279 -18.37 -16.49 -22.05
N LEU A 280 -19.43 -16.16 -21.33
CA LEU A 280 -20.00 -17.00 -20.28
C LEU A 280 -21.35 -17.58 -20.72
N PRO A 281 -21.69 -18.81 -20.31
CA PRO A 281 -23.04 -19.34 -20.48
C PRO A 281 -24.10 -18.41 -19.87
N LEU A 282 -25.29 -18.36 -20.46
CA LEU A 282 -26.38 -17.48 -20.00
C LEU A 282 -26.71 -17.67 -18.51
N SER A 283 -26.63 -18.91 -18.01
CA SER A 283 -26.85 -19.21 -16.59
C SER A 283 -25.79 -18.55 -15.68
N ALA A 284 -24.53 -18.50 -16.13
CA ALA A 284 -23.46 -17.84 -15.38
C ALA A 284 -23.61 -16.32 -15.44
N LYS A 285 -23.98 -15.75 -16.59
CA LYS A 285 -24.31 -14.32 -16.72
C LYS A 285 -25.46 -13.91 -15.80
N ALA A 286 -26.54 -14.69 -15.79
CA ALA A 286 -27.68 -14.46 -14.89
C ALA A 286 -27.27 -14.53 -13.41
N THR A 287 -26.41 -15.50 -13.06
CA THR A 287 -25.87 -15.62 -11.70
C THR A 287 -25.02 -14.41 -11.32
N LEU A 288 -24.12 -13.95 -12.20
CA LEU A 288 -23.30 -12.77 -11.96
C LEU A 288 -24.16 -11.51 -11.78
N ARG A 289 -25.18 -11.29 -12.63
CA ARG A 289 -26.12 -10.17 -12.47
C ARG A 289 -26.89 -10.22 -11.15
N LYS A 290 -27.28 -11.43 -10.73
CA LYS A 290 -27.94 -11.64 -9.45
C LYS A 290 -26.99 -11.31 -8.29
N ILE A 291 -25.74 -11.78 -8.35
CA ILE A 291 -24.72 -11.45 -7.35
C ILE A 291 -24.54 -9.94 -7.25
N THR A 292 -24.34 -9.26 -8.38
CA THR A 292 -24.13 -7.81 -8.37
C THR A 292 -25.36 -7.01 -7.94
N THR A 293 -26.61 -7.50 -8.15
CA THR A 293 -27.85 -6.83 -7.66
C THR A 293 -28.12 -7.06 -6.18
N CYS A 294 -27.66 -8.18 -5.63
CA CYS A 294 -27.92 -8.55 -4.24
C CYS A 294 -26.90 -7.97 -3.25
N TRP A 295 -25.91 -7.20 -3.69
CA TRP A 295 -24.90 -6.63 -2.81
C TRP A 295 -25.51 -5.69 -1.76
N ASN A 296 -25.22 -6.01 -0.50
CA ASN A 296 -25.61 -5.25 0.67
C ASN A 296 -24.51 -5.37 1.73
N SER A 297 -24.42 -4.38 2.60
CA SER A 297 -23.41 -4.35 3.66
C SER A 297 -23.97 -3.75 4.95
N LYS A 298 -23.22 -3.93 6.04
CA LYS A 298 -23.45 -3.32 7.35
C LYS A 298 -22.15 -2.74 7.86
N ILE A 299 -22.26 -1.64 8.59
CA ILE A 299 -21.13 -1.00 9.26
C ILE A 299 -21.09 -1.54 10.68
N ARG A 300 -19.89 -1.89 11.15
CA ARG A 300 -19.63 -2.17 12.55
C ARG A 300 -18.75 -1.08 13.13
N ILE A 301 -19.26 -0.37 14.14
CA ILE A 301 -18.46 0.56 14.94
C ILE A 301 -18.50 0.07 16.38
N ASN A 302 -17.32 -0.14 16.96
CA ASN A 302 -17.16 -0.75 18.28
C ASN A 302 -17.89 -2.12 18.34
N SER A 303 -18.93 -2.22 19.16
CA SER A 303 -19.77 -3.41 19.33
C SER A 303 -21.12 -3.33 18.60
N ASN A 304 -21.42 -2.21 17.95
CA ASN A 304 -22.73 -1.95 17.34
C ASN A 304 -22.69 -2.11 15.82
N PHE A 305 -23.79 -2.63 15.27
CA PHE A 305 -24.00 -2.79 13.83
C PHE A 305 -25.05 -1.83 13.32
N SER A 306 -24.84 -1.24 12.15
CA SER A 306 -25.84 -0.43 11.46
C SER A 306 -26.96 -1.30 10.86
N ALA A 307 -28.00 -0.63 10.37
CA ALA A 307 -28.92 -1.21 9.40
C ALA A 307 -28.16 -1.67 8.14
N LYS A 308 -28.79 -2.54 7.34
CA LYS A 308 -28.25 -2.93 6.03
C LYS A 308 -28.45 -1.77 5.07
N TYR A 309 -27.40 -1.41 4.34
CA TYR A 309 -27.50 -0.55 3.16
C TYR A 309 -27.21 -1.36 1.90
N LYS A 310 -27.85 -1.00 0.80
CA LYS A 310 -27.69 -1.66 -0.50
C LYS A 310 -26.58 -1.00 -1.29
N ILE A 311 -25.80 -1.80 -2.01
CA ILE A 311 -24.75 -1.31 -2.90
C ILE A 311 -25.31 -1.24 -4.31
N GLU A 312 -25.74 -0.06 -4.75
CA GLU A 312 -26.37 0.15 -6.06
C GLU A 312 -25.40 0.73 -7.10
N ARG A 313 -24.26 1.24 -6.64
CA ARG A 313 -23.15 1.75 -7.42
C ARG A 313 -21.84 1.15 -6.90
N GLY A 314 -20.85 0.99 -7.77
CA GLY A 314 -19.54 0.48 -7.42
C GLY A 314 -19.50 -1.04 -7.28
N LEU A 315 -18.34 -1.53 -6.86
CA LEU A 315 -17.98 -2.91 -6.62
C LEU A 315 -17.58 -3.07 -5.14
N PRO A 316 -18.08 -4.10 -4.43
CA PRO A 316 -17.80 -4.27 -3.02
C PRO A 316 -16.32 -4.58 -2.76
N GLN A 317 -15.70 -3.83 -1.87
CA GLN A 317 -14.32 -4.07 -1.45
C GLN A 317 -14.26 -5.27 -0.48
N GLY A 318 -13.25 -6.13 -0.66
CA GLY A 318 -13.06 -7.33 0.16
C GLY A 318 -13.67 -8.61 -0.42
N ASP A 319 -14.36 -8.51 -1.55
CA ASP A 319 -14.80 -9.65 -2.37
C ASP A 319 -13.72 -10.06 -3.39
N ALA A 320 -13.70 -11.34 -3.79
CA ALA A 320 -12.70 -11.88 -4.71
C ALA A 320 -13.01 -11.58 -6.19
N LEU A 321 -14.28 -11.38 -6.55
CA LEU A 321 -14.71 -11.08 -7.92
C LEU A 321 -14.52 -9.60 -8.27
N SER A 322 -14.73 -8.72 -7.30
CA SER A 322 -14.70 -7.27 -7.47
C SER A 322 -13.38 -6.72 -8.05
N PRO A 323 -12.19 -7.15 -7.60
CA PRO A 323 -10.93 -6.74 -8.22
C PRO A 323 -10.80 -7.15 -9.71
N LEU A 324 -11.30 -8.34 -10.07
CA LEU A 324 -11.27 -8.83 -11.45
C LEU A 324 -12.21 -8.01 -12.35
N LEU A 325 -13.44 -7.78 -11.89
CA LEU A 325 -14.39 -6.91 -12.60
C LEU A 325 -13.85 -5.50 -12.77
N TYR A 326 -13.21 -4.95 -11.72
CA TYR A 326 -12.62 -3.62 -11.78
C TYR A 326 -11.53 -3.53 -12.85
N CYS A 327 -10.58 -4.48 -12.88
CA CYS A 327 -9.51 -4.50 -13.88
C CYS A 327 -10.05 -4.57 -15.31
N MET A 328 -11.07 -5.40 -15.56
CA MET A 328 -11.70 -5.50 -16.88
C MET A 328 -12.47 -4.22 -17.27
N LEU A 329 -13.12 -3.55 -16.31
CA LEU A 329 -13.79 -2.27 -16.56
C LEU A 329 -12.79 -1.16 -16.86
N THR A 330 -11.64 -1.13 -16.18
CA THR A 330 -10.60 -0.12 -16.43
C THR A 330 -9.82 -0.34 -17.71
N ALA A 331 -9.98 -1.48 -18.40
CA ALA A 331 -9.30 -1.73 -19.66
C ALA A 331 -9.78 -0.82 -20.82
N VAL A 332 -10.91 -0.13 -20.65
CA VAL A 332 -11.39 0.90 -21.59
C VAL A 332 -10.65 2.25 -21.44
N VAL A 333 -9.91 2.44 -20.35
CA VAL A 333 -9.19 3.68 -19.99
C VAL A 333 -7.74 3.60 -20.43
#